data_AF-A0A952XHR6-F1
#
_entry.id   AF-A0A952XHR6-F1
#
_cell.length_a   1.000
_cell.length_b   1.000
_cell.length_c   1.000
_cell.angle_alpha   90.00
_cell.angle_beta   90.00
_cell.angle_gamma   90.00
#
_symmetry.space_group_name_H-M   'P 1'
#
loop_
_entity.id
_entity.type
_entity.pdbx_description
1 polymer ?
#
loop_
_entity_poly.entity_id
_entity_poly.type
_entity_poly.pdbx_seq_one_letter_code
_entity_poly.pdbx_strand_id
1 'polypeptide(L)'
;MAALDPQKAYLRERRIRDAKSEVARIKQALANRGVLTPGQGPFVFVRPENRDTARSALARHGAQGAWVSAEIFRIDVGAPELNDRALLALGAISAPSARRTGEVLRETKETRITARVDLGHEGGSRIETGLGFFDHMLEQVAAHGGFTLELRCDGDLHVDAHHSIEDCAIAFGQALRQALGEKRGIARYGFLLPMDEAEARLSIDLGGRPYLVWEAAFTAPLLGAYPTEMTEHVFRSLAQSLGASIHVSVKGENDHHKTEACFKALGRALRQAVRIEGDATPSTKGMLA
;
A
#
# COMPACT_ATOMS: atom_id res chain seq x y z
N MET A 1 11.60 28.57 17.72
CA MET A 1 11.07 27.74 16.62
C MET A 1 10.25 26.63 17.25
N ALA A 2 8.92 26.68 17.18
CA ALA A 2 8.11 25.55 17.65
C ALA A 2 8.44 24.35 16.75
N ALA A 3 8.85 23.23 17.35
CA ALA A 3 9.05 21.99 16.61
C ALA A 3 7.75 21.64 15.89
N LEU A 4 7.83 21.33 14.59
CA LEU A 4 6.67 20.83 13.86
C LEU A 4 6.14 19.60 14.59
N ASP A 5 4.81 19.55 14.77
CA ASP A 5 4.09 18.36 15.18
C ASP A 5 4.68 17.12 14.46
N PRO A 6 5.09 16.06 15.19
CA PRO A 6 5.78 14.90 14.61
C PRO A 6 5.06 14.28 13.41
N GLN A 7 3.73 14.36 13.35
CA GLN A 7 2.96 13.92 12.18
C GLN A 7 3.13 14.86 10.98
N LYS A 8 3.12 16.19 11.19
CA LYS A 8 3.36 17.16 10.11
C LYS A 8 4.77 17.05 9.54
N ALA A 9 5.75 16.79 10.40
CA ALA A 9 7.12 16.52 9.97
C ALA A 9 7.18 15.26 9.08
N TYR A 10 6.55 14.17 9.53
CA TYR A 10 6.45 12.92 8.78
C TYR A 10 5.77 13.09 7.41
N LEU A 11 4.60 13.74 7.38
CA LEU A 11 3.86 13.99 6.13
C LEU A 11 4.68 14.85 5.15
N ARG A 12 5.46 15.81 5.65
CA ARG A 12 6.35 16.63 4.82
C ARG A 12 7.49 15.80 4.22
N GLU A 13 8.17 14.99 5.02
CA GLU A 13 9.23 14.09 4.54
C GLU A 13 8.69 13.12 3.49
N ARG A 14 7.49 12.58 3.72
CA ARG A 14 6.81 11.69 2.77
C ARG A 14 6.51 12.40 1.45
N ARG A 15 5.94 13.62 1.47
CA ARG A 15 5.68 14.40 0.24
C ARG A 15 6.94 14.61 -0.59
N ILE A 16 8.07 14.89 0.06
CA ILE A 16 9.36 15.03 -0.63
C ILE A 16 9.78 13.70 -1.29
N ARG A 17 9.58 12.58 -0.58
CA ARG A 17 9.88 11.23 -1.09
C ARG A 17 8.98 10.85 -2.26
N ASP A 18 7.68 11.10 -2.15
CA ASP A 18 6.68 10.88 -3.22
C ASP A 18 7.07 11.66 -4.48
N ALA A 19 7.40 12.94 -4.35
CA ALA A 19 7.84 13.76 -5.47
C ALA A 19 9.12 13.20 -6.13
N LYS A 20 10.08 12.73 -5.33
CA LYS A 20 11.31 12.11 -5.85
C LYS A 20 11.03 10.80 -6.58
N SER A 21 10.19 9.93 -6.01
CA SER A 21 9.79 8.65 -6.62
C SER A 21 9.04 8.89 -7.94
N GLU A 22 8.15 9.87 -7.96
CA GLU A 22 7.38 10.22 -9.14
C GLU A 22 8.24 10.83 -10.26
N VAL A 23 9.20 11.69 -9.90
CA VAL A 23 10.23 12.15 -10.84
C VAL A 23 10.99 10.95 -11.43
N ALA A 24 11.37 9.96 -10.62
CA ALA A 24 12.07 8.77 -11.09
C ALA A 24 11.19 7.93 -12.06
N ARG A 25 9.89 7.75 -11.73
CA ARG A 25 8.92 7.05 -12.59
C ARG A 25 8.77 7.71 -13.95
N ILE A 26 8.56 9.04 -13.97
CA ILE A 26 8.42 9.81 -15.22
C ILE A 26 9.70 9.69 -16.06
N LYS A 27 10.87 9.80 -15.43
CA LYS A 27 12.16 9.60 -16.12
C LYS A 27 12.27 8.20 -16.71
N GLN A 28 11.89 7.15 -15.98
CA GLN A 28 11.92 5.78 -16.47
C GLN A 28 10.97 5.57 -17.65
N ALA A 29 9.74 6.08 -17.58
CA ALA A 29 8.76 5.99 -18.66
C ALA A 29 9.23 6.72 -19.94
N LEU A 30 9.96 7.82 -19.78
CA LEU A 30 10.48 8.63 -20.89
C LEU A 30 11.88 8.22 -21.35
N ALA A 31 12.53 7.24 -20.71
CA ALA A 31 13.93 6.89 -20.94
C ALA A 31 14.24 6.54 -22.41
N ASN A 32 13.27 6.02 -23.15
CA ASN A 32 13.39 5.63 -24.57
C ASN A 32 12.76 6.66 -25.54
N ARG A 33 12.33 7.84 -25.05
CA ARG A 33 11.47 8.79 -25.79
C ARG A 33 12.04 10.22 -25.85
N GLY A 34 13.27 10.44 -25.36
CA GLY A 34 13.94 11.75 -25.39
C GLY A 34 15.15 11.87 -24.47
N VAL A 35 15.87 13.00 -24.57
CA VAL A 35 17.02 13.31 -23.70
C VAL A 35 16.52 14.01 -22.44
N LEU A 36 16.76 13.39 -21.27
CA LEU A 36 16.40 13.92 -19.96
C LEU A 36 17.50 14.87 -19.47
N THR A 37 17.19 16.16 -19.35
CA THR A 37 18.11 17.13 -18.76
C THR A 37 18.03 17.07 -17.22
N PRO A 38 19.15 17.09 -16.47
CA PRO A 38 19.10 17.13 -15.01
C PRO A 38 18.46 18.44 -14.54
N GLY A 39 17.41 18.34 -13.72
CA GLY A 39 16.82 19.44 -12.99
C GLY A 39 16.91 19.20 -11.48
N GLN A 40 17.11 20.26 -10.70
CA GLN A 40 16.92 20.25 -9.24
C GLN A 40 15.51 20.74 -8.93
N GLY A 41 14.58 19.82 -8.64
CA GLY A 41 13.19 20.15 -8.29
C GLY A 41 12.17 19.11 -8.74
N PRO A 42 10.87 19.33 -8.46
CA PRO A 42 9.79 18.44 -8.86
C PRO A 42 9.37 18.71 -10.32
N PHE A 43 10.30 18.58 -11.26
CA PHE A 43 10.03 18.75 -12.68
C PHE A 43 10.95 17.86 -13.53
N VAL A 44 10.47 17.51 -14.72
CA VAL A 44 11.22 16.72 -15.71
C VAL A 44 11.24 17.47 -17.03
N PHE A 45 12.41 17.60 -17.64
CA PHE A 45 12.55 18.16 -18.98
C PHE A 45 12.54 17.04 -20.02
N VAL A 46 11.77 17.24 -21.09
CA VAL A 46 11.68 16.31 -22.21
C VAL A 46 11.83 17.08 -23.51
N ARG A 47 12.58 16.50 -24.45
CA ARG A 47 12.65 16.95 -25.85
C ARG A 47 11.89 15.93 -26.72
N PRO A 48 10.64 16.22 -27.12
CA PRO A 48 9.86 15.33 -27.97
C PRO A 48 10.47 15.23 -29.39
N GLU A 49 10.29 14.09 -30.06
CA GLU A 49 10.76 13.87 -31.44
C GLU A 49 10.09 14.81 -32.45
N ASN A 50 8.78 15.06 -32.29
CA ASN A 50 8.01 15.99 -33.11
C ASN A 50 7.28 17.03 -32.23
N ARG A 51 7.70 18.29 -32.34
CA ARG A 51 7.19 19.39 -31.54
C ARG A 51 5.71 19.66 -31.75
N ASP A 52 5.26 19.76 -33.00
CA ASP A 52 3.89 20.19 -33.31
C ASP A 52 2.86 19.14 -32.90
N THR A 53 3.21 17.87 -33.11
CA THR A 53 2.42 16.73 -32.63
C THR A 53 2.38 16.72 -31.11
N ALA A 54 3.53 16.88 -30.43
CA ALA A 54 3.59 16.90 -28.97
C ALA A 54 2.81 18.08 -28.37
N ARG A 55 2.91 19.28 -28.95
CA ARG A 55 2.19 20.47 -28.47
C ARG A 55 0.67 20.25 -28.53
N SER A 56 0.19 19.69 -29.63
CA SER A 56 -1.24 19.39 -29.82
C SER A 56 -1.70 18.31 -28.86
N ALA A 57 -0.90 17.26 -28.64
CA ALA A 57 -1.22 16.17 -27.73
C ALA A 57 -1.21 16.63 -26.26
N LEU A 58 -0.19 17.36 -25.82
CA LEU A 58 -0.06 17.87 -24.45
C LEU A 58 -1.24 18.79 -24.09
N ALA A 59 -1.65 19.66 -25.02
CA ALA A 59 -2.82 20.51 -24.84
C ALA A 59 -4.12 19.70 -24.75
N ARG A 60 -4.30 18.71 -25.63
CA ARG A 60 -5.49 17.84 -25.65
C ARG A 60 -5.66 17.03 -24.37
N HIS A 61 -4.56 16.53 -23.82
CA HIS A 61 -4.56 15.75 -22.58
C HIS A 61 -4.55 16.63 -21.31
N GLY A 62 -4.41 17.96 -21.44
CA GLY A 62 -4.36 18.87 -20.29
C GLY A 62 -3.15 18.60 -19.38
N ALA A 63 -1.99 18.32 -19.99
CA ALA A 63 -0.75 18.08 -19.28
C ALA A 63 -0.24 19.36 -18.59
N GLN A 64 0.23 19.24 -17.34
CA GLN A 64 0.81 20.36 -16.60
C GLN A 64 2.29 20.56 -16.94
N GLY A 65 2.63 21.78 -17.35
CA GLY A 65 3.99 22.11 -17.74
C GLY A 65 4.08 23.33 -18.65
N ALA A 66 5.29 23.63 -19.11
CA ALA A 66 5.56 24.75 -20.00
C ALA A 66 6.68 24.45 -20.98
N TRP A 67 6.58 25.01 -22.19
CA TRP A 67 7.70 25.05 -23.12
C TRP A 67 8.73 26.05 -22.61
N VAL A 68 9.93 25.56 -22.27
CA VAL A 68 11.04 26.41 -21.77
C VAL A 68 12.01 26.80 -22.88
N SER A 69 11.92 26.16 -24.04
CA SER A 69 12.61 26.54 -25.27
C SER A 69 11.80 26.13 -26.50
N ALA A 70 12.37 26.32 -27.70
CA ALA A 70 11.77 25.86 -28.94
C ALA A 70 11.61 24.33 -29.01
N GLU A 71 12.40 23.56 -28.25
CA GLU A 71 12.44 22.09 -28.34
C GLU A 71 12.13 21.38 -27.01
N ILE A 72 12.20 22.09 -25.88
CA ILE A 72 12.14 21.48 -24.55
C ILE A 72 10.82 21.84 -23.86
N PHE A 73 10.10 20.81 -23.43
CA PHE A 73 8.94 20.92 -22.56
C PHE A 73 9.33 20.53 -21.12
N ARG A 74 8.94 21.34 -20.14
CA ARG A 74 9.05 21.05 -18.71
C ARG A 74 7.74 20.48 -18.22
N ILE A 75 7.74 19.24 -17.76
CA ILE A 75 6.64 18.61 -17.03
C ILE A 75 6.76 19.02 -15.57
N ASP A 76 5.71 19.64 -15.03
CA ASP A 76 5.62 19.93 -13.59
C ASP A 76 5.15 18.65 -12.88
N VAL A 77 5.97 18.11 -11.97
CA VAL A 77 5.65 16.87 -11.26
C VAL A 77 4.72 17.20 -10.10
N GLY A 78 3.46 16.84 -10.27
CA GLY A 78 2.39 16.99 -9.29
C GLY A 78 1.78 15.65 -8.92
N ALA A 79 0.45 15.63 -8.78
CA ALA A 79 -0.30 14.39 -8.57
C ALA A 79 -0.08 13.41 -9.74
N PRO A 80 0.08 12.10 -9.49
CA PRO A 80 0.37 11.11 -10.52
C PRO A 80 -0.60 11.13 -11.70
N GLU A 81 -1.88 11.38 -11.45
CA GLU A 81 -2.94 11.44 -12.48
C GLU A 81 -2.74 12.64 -13.41
N LEU A 82 -2.16 13.73 -12.92
CA LEU A 82 -1.78 14.89 -13.71
C LEU A 82 -0.52 14.60 -14.53
N ASN A 83 0.42 13.85 -13.97
CA ASN A 83 1.65 13.46 -14.65
C ASN A 83 1.39 12.44 -15.77
N ASP A 84 0.47 11.50 -15.56
CA ASP A 84 0.06 10.51 -16.55
C ASP A 84 -0.53 11.17 -17.82
N ARG A 85 -1.15 12.35 -17.71
CA ARG A 85 -1.60 13.13 -18.88
C ARG A 85 -0.43 13.52 -19.78
N ALA A 86 0.69 13.93 -19.18
CA ALA A 86 1.91 14.25 -19.94
C ALA A 86 2.52 12.98 -20.56
N LEU A 87 2.57 11.88 -19.81
CA LEU A 87 3.09 10.61 -20.31
C LEU A 87 2.25 10.03 -21.46
N LEU A 88 0.90 10.10 -21.37
CA LEU A 88 -0.02 9.70 -22.44
C LEU A 88 0.18 10.56 -23.69
N ALA A 89 0.25 11.88 -23.53
CA ALA A 89 0.46 12.81 -24.63
C ALA A 89 1.79 12.57 -25.36
N LEU A 90 2.80 12.13 -24.64
CA LEU A 90 4.13 11.79 -25.17
C LEU A 90 4.25 10.34 -25.64
N GLY A 91 3.16 9.56 -25.57
CA GLY A 91 3.13 8.14 -25.97
C GLY A 91 4.02 7.24 -25.10
N ALA A 92 4.36 7.68 -23.88
CA ALA A 92 5.20 6.93 -22.94
C ALA A 92 4.41 5.84 -22.20
N ILE A 93 3.10 6.00 -22.08
CA ILE A 93 2.16 5.01 -21.53
C ILE A 93 0.92 4.92 -22.42
N SER A 94 0.19 3.80 -22.36
CA SER A 94 -1.00 3.55 -23.19
C SER A 94 -2.32 3.79 -22.45
N ALA A 95 -2.29 3.80 -21.12
CA ALA A 95 -3.43 4.12 -20.25
C ALA A 95 -2.91 4.75 -18.95
N PRO A 96 -3.71 5.56 -18.24
CA PRO A 96 -3.36 6.00 -16.90
C PRO A 96 -3.14 4.78 -16.00
N SER A 97 -2.12 4.81 -15.16
CA SER A 97 -2.01 3.82 -14.09
C SER A 97 -2.95 4.28 -12.98
N ALA A 98 -4.08 3.59 -12.80
CA ALA A 98 -4.89 3.81 -11.60
C ALA A 98 -4.02 3.43 -10.39
N ARG A 99 -3.51 4.42 -9.65
CA ARG A 99 -2.73 4.14 -8.45
C ARG A 99 -3.62 3.43 -7.45
N ARG A 100 -3.23 2.20 -7.13
CA ARG A 100 -3.89 1.37 -6.12
C ARG A 100 -3.29 1.70 -4.76
N THR A 101 -3.53 2.94 -4.35
CA THR A 101 -3.03 3.51 -3.10
C THR A 101 -4.18 3.90 -2.19
N GLY A 102 -4.03 3.65 -0.90
CA GLY A 102 -4.99 4.08 0.11
C GLY A 102 -4.28 4.71 1.28
N GLU A 103 -4.89 5.74 1.86
CA GLU A 103 -4.33 6.49 2.99
C GLU A 103 -5.39 6.78 4.05
N VAL A 104 -5.03 6.49 5.30
CA VAL A 104 -5.88 6.65 6.45
C VAL A 104 -5.15 7.44 7.51
N LEU A 105 -5.79 8.50 7.98
CA LEU A 105 -5.47 9.17 9.23
C LEU A 105 -6.58 8.83 10.23
N ARG A 106 -6.24 8.16 11.32
CA ARG A 106 -7.19 7.75 12.36
C ARG A 106 -6.71 8.31 13.70
N GLU A 107 -7.59 8.97 14.43
CA GLU A 107 -7.27 9.56 15.73
C GLU A 107 -8.42 9.29 16.72
N THR A 108 -8.07 8.76 17.88
CA THR A 108 -8.93 8.58 19.04
C THR A 108 -8.27 9.20 20.27
N LYS A 109 -8.84 8.99 21.46
CA LYS A 109 -8.20 9.38 22.71
C LYS A 109 -7.05 8.43 23.11
N GLU A 110 -7.00 7.24 22.51
CA GLU A 110 -6.06 6.16 22.84
C GLU A 110 -4.91 6.12 21.83
N THR A 111 -5.22 6.33 20.54
CA THR A 111 -4.23 6.20 19.46
C THR A 111 -4.34 7.28 18.40
N ARG A 112 -3.20 7.58 17.77
CA ARG A 112 -3.09 8.44 16.60
C ARG A 112 -2.26 7.74 15.53
N ILE A 113 -2.90 7.39 14.42
CA ILE A 113 -2.34 6.50 13.40
C ILE A 113 -2.38 7.13 12.02
N THR A 114 -1.28 6.96 11.29
CA THR A 114 -1.24 7.17 9.83
C THR A 114 -0.89 5.85 9.18
N ALA A 115 -1.73 5.38 8.26
CA ALA A 115 -1.48 4.18 7.45
C ALA A 115 -1.61 4.52 5.97
N ARG A 116 -0.65 4.07 5.16
CA ARG A 116 -0.69 4.17 3.70
C ARG A 116 -0.22 2.88 3.07
N VAL A 117 -0.98 2.42 2.08
CA VAL A 117 -0.67 1.23 1.28
C VAL A 117 -0.50 1.63 -0.18
N ASP A 118 0.50 1.06 -0.85
CA ASP A 118 0.64 1.12 -2.31
C ASP A 118 0.76 -0.30 -2.89
N LEU A 119 -0.33 -0.79 -3.50
CA LEU A 119 -0.38 -2.12 -4.12
C LEU A 119 0.37 -2.19 -5.47
N GLY A 120 0.95 -1.09 -5.93
CA GLY A 120 1.73 -1.01 -7.17
C GLY A 120 3.24 -0.97 -6.95
N HIS A 121 3.73 -0.91 -5.71
CA HIS A 121 5.14 -0.73 -5.40
C HIS A 121 5.62 -1.74 -4.35
N GLU A 122 6.80 -2.31 -4.53
CA GLU A 122 7.41 -3.26 -3.58
C GLU A 122 8.60 -2.59 -2.86
N GLY A 123 8.81 -2.95 -1.59
CA GLY A 123 9.96 -2.49 -0.79
C GLY A 123 9.82 -1.08 -0.21
N GLY A 124 10.71 -0.71 0.71
CA GLY A 124 10.70 0.62 1.32
C GLY A 124 9.53 0.90 2.28
N SER A 125 8.86 -0.14 2.77
CA SER A 125 7.91 -0.05 3.87
C SER A 125 8.56 0.57 5.11
N ARG A 126 7.78 1.34 5.88
CA ARG A 126 8.23 1.99 7.12
C ARG A 126 7.14 1.80 8.16
N ILE A 127 7.44 1.05 9.20
CA ILE A 127 6.45 0.62 10.19
C ILE A 127 6.99 0.97 11.57
N GLU A 128 6.23 1.79 12.28
CA GLU A 128 6.58 2.33 13.60
C GLU A 128 5.32 2.28 14.47
N THR A 129 4.96 1.10 14.98
CA THR A 129 3.82 0.92 15.90
C THR A 129 4.17 1.17 17.36
N GLY A 130 5.47 1.18 17.68
CA GLY A 130 5.98 1.17 19.04
C GLY A 130 6.15 -0.24 19.62
N LEU A 131 5.77 -1.28 18.87
CA LEU A 131 5.86 -2.69 19.27
C LEU A 131 6.70 -3.48 18.25
N GLY A 132 7.98 -3.69 18.55
CA GLY A 132 8.93 -4.25 17.59
C GLY A 132 8.55 -5.62 16.98
N PHE A 133 7.90 -6.50 17.76
CA PHE A 133 7.41 -7.77 17.22
C PHE A 133 6.25 -7.56 16.23
N PHE A 134 5.34 -6.62 16.50
CA PHE A 134 4.23 -6.32 15.61
C PHE A 134 4.69 -5.57 14.35
N ASP A 135 5.68 -4.67 14.48
CA ASP A 135 6.35 -4.04 13.35
C ASP A 135 6.90 -5.12 12.41
N HIS A 136 7.63 -6.09 12.95
CA HIS A 136 8.17 -7.22 12.19
C HIS A 136 7.08 -8.05 11.49
N MET A 137 5.94 -8.31 12.15
CA MET A 137 4.82 -9.02 11.54
C MET A 137 4.20 -8.28 10.36
N LEU A 138 4.03 -6.95 10.46
CA LEU A 138 3.50 -6.14 9.37
C LEU A 138 4.52 -6.00 8.22
N GLU A 139 5.82 -6.01 8.50
CA GLU A 139 6.88 -6.09 7.49
C GLU A 139 6.77 -7.39 6.68
N GLN A 140 6.52 -8.53 7.35
CA GLN A 140 6.29 -9.80 6.65
C GLN A 140 5.09 -9.71 5.70
N VAL A 141 3.99 -9.09 6.13
CA VAL A 141 2.79 -8.91 5.29
C VAL A 141 3.13 -8.11 4.03
N ALA A 142 3.80 -6.96 4.17
CA ALA A 142 4.14 -6.11 3.03
C ALA A 142 5.13 -6.80 2.07
N ALA A 143 6.20 -7.40 2.62
CA ALA A 143 7.23 -8.09 1.85
C ALA A 143 6.65 -9.28 1.06
N HIS A 144 5.86 -10.14 1.70
CA HIS A 144 5.23 -11.28 1.03
C HIS A 144 4.04 -10.88 0.16
N GLY A 145 3.41 -9.74 0.46
CA GLY A 145 2.33 -9.09 -0.27
C GLY A 145 2.73 -8.47 -1.59
N GLY A 146 4.00 -8.08 -1.74
CA GLY A 146 4.43 -7.32 -2.91
C GLY A 146 3.80 -5.94 -2.97
N PHE A 147 3.68 -5.28 -1.82
CA PHE A 147 3.19 -3.91 -1.71
C PHE A 147 3.99 -3.14 -0.65
N THR A 148 3.85 -1.81 -0.60
CA THR A 148 4.43 -1.01 0.48
C THR A 148 3.39 -0.73 1.56
N LEU A 149 3.87 -0.70 2.80
CA LEU A 149 3.11 -0.27 3.98
C LEU A 149 3.93 0.80 4.71
N GLU A 150 3.39 2.00 4.75
CA GLU A 150 3.84 3.07 5.63
C GLU A 150 2.84 3.19 6.78
N LEU A 151 3.23 2.79 7.99
CA LEU A 151 2.36 2.81 9.17
C LEU A 151 3.07 3.40 10.37
N ARG A 152 2.46 4.40 11.00
CA ARG A 152 2.95 5.00 12.23
C ARG A 152 1.84 5.09 13.25
N CYS A 153 2.11 4.66 14.48
CA CYS A 153 1.22 4.75 15.62
C CYS A 153 1.89 5.55 16.73
N ASP A 154 1.13 6.47 17.32
CA ASP A 154 1.37 7.01 18.64
C ASP A 154 0.20 6.53 19.51
N GLY A 155 0.48 5.64 20.46
CA GLY A 155 -0.54 4.90 21.21
C GLY A 155 -0.23 4.82 22.70
N ASP A 156 -1.23 4.47 23.48
CA ASP A 156 -1.22 4.41 24.93
C ASP A 156 -0.55 3.15 25.51
N LEU A 157 0.66 2.81 25.04
CA LEU A 157 1.43 1.62 25.46
C LEU A 157 1.74 1.52 26.97
N HIS A 158 1.49 2.60 27.73
CA HIS A 158 1.58 2.62 29.19
C HIS A 158 0.37 1.96 29.88
N VAL A 159 -0.75 1.79 29.17
CA VAL A 159 -1.92 1.01 29.60
C VAL A 159 -1.67 -0.46 29.24
N ASP A 160 -1.67 -0.78 27.94
CA ASP A 160 -1.24 -2.05 27.36
C ASP A 160 -1.02 -1.90 25.83
N ALA A 161 -0.79 -3.02 25.14
CA ALA A 161 -0.58 -3.04 23.69
C ALA A 161 -1.89 -3.13 22.86
N HIS A 162 -3.05 -3.28 23.52
CA HIS A 162 -4.30 -3.68 22.87
C HIS A 162 -4.77 -2.64 21.87
N HIS A 163 -5.00 -1.40 22.32
CA HIS A 163 -5.53 -0.33 21.47
C HIS A 163 -4.59 -0.04 20.30
N SER A 164 -3.28 -0.03 20.56
CA SER A 164 -2.26 0.21 19.52
C SER A 164 -2.30 -0.87 18.44
N ILE A 165 -2.35 -2.15 18.80
CA ILE A 165 -2.40 -3.25 17.81
C ILE A 165 -3.73 -3.25 17.05
N GLU A 166 -4.85 -3.14 17.76
CA GLU A 166 -6.19 -3.14 17.16
C GLU A 166 -6.34 -2.00 16.16
N ASP A 167 -6.04 -0.77 16.57
CA ASP A 167 -6.27 0.41 15.75
C ASP A 167 -5.31 0.47 14.56
N CYS A 168 -4.11 -0.09 14.69
CA CYS A 168 -3.21 -0.27 13.55
C CYS A 168 -3.78 -1.25 12.53
N ALA A 169 -4.37 -2.36 12.97
CA ALA A 169 -5.02 -3.32 12.08
C ALA A 169 -6.24 -2.71 11.38
N ILE A 170 -7.03 -1.89 12.08
CA ILE A 170 -8.16 -1.15 11.50
C ILE A 170 -7.67 -0.16 10.44
N ALA A 171 -6.68 0.67 10.77
CA ALA A 171 -6.15 1.67 9.84
C ALA A 171 -5.53 1.02 8.60
N PHE A 172 -4.81 -0.10 8.79
CA PHE A 172 -4.24 -0.87 7.70
C PHE A 172 -5.33 -1.47 6.79
N GLY A 173 -6.37 -2.09 7.35
CA GLY A 173 -7.46 -2.65 6.54
C GLY A 173 -8.27 -1.58 5.80
N GLN A 174 -8.48 -0.42 6.41
CA GLN A 174 -9.08 0.74 5.74
C GLN A 174 -8.21 1.25 4.58
N ALA A 175 -6.88 1.34 4.77
CA ALA A 175 -5.96 1.75 3.72
C ALA A 175 -5.93 0.74 2.57
N LEU A 176 -5.93 -0.56 2.86
CA LEU A 176 -6.08 -1.62 1.85
C LEU A 176 -7.39 -1.49 1.09
N ARG A 177 -8.52 -1.25 1.78
CA ARG A 177 -9.83 -1.10 1.14
C ARG A 177 -9.85 0.09 0.17
N GLN A 178 -9.28 1.23 0.58
CA GLN A 178 -9.15 2.38 -0.31
C GLN A 178 -8.25 2.06 -1.51
N ALA A 179 -7.10 1.41 -1.28
CA ALA A 179 -6.17 1.01 -2.34
C ALA A 179 -6.79 0.07 -3.38
N LEU A 180 -7.74 -0.77 -2.96
CA LEU A 180 -8.46 -1.70 -3.84
C LEU A 180 -9.53 -1.02 -4.71
N GLY A 181 -10.05 0.15 -4.30
CA GLY A 181 -11.08 0.89 -5.04
C GLY A 181 -12.28 0.02 -5.42
N GLU A 182 -12.69 0.05 -6.69
CA GLU A 182 -13.81 -0.73 -7.23
C GLU A 182 -13.53 -2.23 -7.38
N LYS A 183 -12.32 -2.70 -7.02
CA LYS A 183 -11.92 -4.13 -7.08
C LYS A 183 -12.09 -4.75 -8.48
N ARG A 184 -12.08 -3.92 -9.53
CA ARG A 184 -12.18 -4.38 -10.92
C ARG A 184 -10.88 -5.07 -11.32
N GLY A 185 -11.01 -6.22 -11.96
CA GLY A 185 -9.87 -6.93 -12.55
C GLY A 185 -9.02 -7.73 -11.59
N ILE A 186 -9.26 -7.71 -10.28
CA ILE A 186 -8.42 -8.44 -9.33
C ILE A 186 -8.69 -9.95 -9.35
N ALA A 187 -7.69 -10.77 -9.01
CA ALA A 187 -7.84 -12.23 -8.90
C ALA A 187 -8.80 -12.67 -7.77
N ARG A 188 -9.04 -11.77 -6.80
CA ARG A 188 -10.00 -11.87 -5.69
C ARG A 188 -9.68 -12.91 -4.61
N TYR A 189 -9.09 -14.05 -4.96
CA TYR A 189 -8.79 -15.16 -4.06
C TYR A 189 -7.28 -15.38 -3.89
N GLY A 190 -6.87 -15.94 -2.75
CA GLY A 190 -5.48 -16.34 -2.50
C GLY A 190 -5.33 -17.41 -1.41
N PHE A 191 -4.25 -18.22 -1.47
CA PHE A 191 -4.05 -19.43 -0.66
C PHE A 191 -2.57 -19.77 -0.29
N LEU A 192 -2.43 -20.36 0.93
CA LEU A 192 -1.38 -21.14 1.65
C LEU A 192 0.14 -20.89 1.51
N LEU A 193 0.84 -20.96 2.66
CA LEU A 193 2.30 -21.08 2.84
C LEU A 193 2.68 -21.93 4.10
N PRO A 194 3.64 -22.88 4.03
CA PRO A 194 4.26 -23.52 5.22
C PRO A 194 5.54 -22.79 5.72
N MET A 195 5.92 -22.96 7.00
CA MET A 195 7.16 -22.44 7.59
C MET A 195 7.67 -23.33 8.76
N ASP A 196 8.86 -23.91 8.62
CA ASP A 196 9.46 -24.85 9.58
C ASP A 196 8.47 -25.93 10.05
N GLU A 197 8.25 -26.11 11.35
CA GLU A 197 7.27 -27.05 11.88
C GLU A 197 5.83 -26.51 11.84
N ALA A 198 5.64 -25.25 11.45
CA ALA A 198 4.35 -24.59 11.40
C ALA A 198 3.72 -24.62 9.99
N GLU A 199 2.42 -24.88 9.94
CA GLU A 199 1.62 -24.74 8.72
C GLU A 199 0.47 -23.77 9.00
N ALA A 200 0.49 -22.61 8.33
CA ALA A 200 -0.58 -21.61 8.41
C ALA A 200 -1.41 -21.60 7.12
N ARG A 201 -2.62 -22.15 7.19
CA ARG A 201 -3.62 -22.11 6.12
C ARG A 201 -4.40 -20.83 6.20
N LEU A 202 -4.24 -19.99 5.18
CA LEU A 202 -5.00 -18.75 5.04
C LEU A 202 -5.70 -18.69 3.69
N SER A 203 -6.98 -18.34 3.72
CA SER A 203 -7.78 -18.00 2.54
C SER A 203 -8.49 -16.68 2.74
N ILE A 204 -8.57 -15.88 1.67
CA ILE A 204 -9.21 -14.56 1.68
C ILE A 204 -10.17 -14.40 0.49
N ASP A 205 -11.36 -13.82 0.75
CA ASP A 205 -12.30 -13.31 -0.25
C ASP A 205 -12.44 -11.80 -0.07
N LEU A 206 -11.98 -11.01 -1.05
CA LEU A 206 -12.13 -9.55 -1.09
C LEU A 206 -13.55 -9.10 -1.50
N GLY A 207 -14.56 -9.91 -1.18
CA GLY A 207 -15.94 -9.79 -1.64
C GLY A 207 -16.80 -8.71 -0.97
N GLY A 208 -16.25 -7.93 -0.01
CA GLY A 208 -16.99 -6.87 0.70
C GLY A 208 -17.76 -7.33 1.93
N ARG A 209 -17.62 -8.61 2.33
CA ARG A 209 -18.34 -9.20 3.48
C ARG A 209 -17.34 -9.54 4.59
N PRO A 210 -17.35 -8.79 5.71
CA PRO A 210 -16.42 -9.04 6.80
C PRO A 210 -16.77 -10.34 7.54
N TYR A 211 -15.83 -11.27 7.63
CA TYR A 211 -15.97 -12.49 8.41
C TYR A 211 -14.60 -13.06 8.79
N LEU A 212 -14.46 -13.62 10.00
CA LEU A 212 -13.25 -14.32 10.44
C LEU A 212 -13.60 -15.73 10.90
N VAL A 213 -12.88 -16.73 10.38
CA VAL A 213 -12.74 -18.04 11.02
C VAL A 213 -11.30 -18.15 11.52
N TRP A 214 -11.14 -18.49 12.80
CA TRP A 214 -9.85 -18.59 13.46
C TRP A 214 -9.71 -19.95 14.14
N GLU A 215 -8.73 -20.73 13.71
CA GLU A 215 -8.41 -22.05 14.23
C GLU A 215 -6.92 -22.09 14.61
N ALA A 216 -6.60 -21.51 15.77
CA ALA A 216 -5.25 -21.49 16.31
C ALA A 216 -5.29 -21.58 17.83
N ALA A 217 -4.25 -22.15 18.41
CA ALA A 217 -4.03 -22.11 19.85
C ALA A 217 -2.59 -21.64 20.12
N PHE A 218 -2.46 -20.70 21.05
CA PHE A 218 -1.18 -20.20 21.56
C PHE A 218 -1.06 -20.58 23.04
N THR A 219 0.16 -20.84 23.47
CA THR A 219 0.48 -21.32 24.83
C THR A 219 1.29 -20.29 25.61
N ALA A 220 2.18 -19.58 24.93
CA ALA A 220 2.88 -18.42 25.46
C ALA A 220 1.91 -17.23 25.50
N PRO A 221 1.83 -16.49 26.62
CA PRO A 221 1.00 -15.29 26.70
C PRO A 221 1.60 -14.11 25.91
N LEU A 222 2.93 -14.08 25.75
CA LEU A 222 3.67 -12.97 25.16
C LEU A 222 4.76 -13.45 24.19
N LEU A 223 4.97 -12.70 23.12
CA LEU A 223 6.13 -12.76 22.23
C LEU A 223 6.85 -11.40 22.29
N GLY A 224 7.86 -11.30 23.17
CA GLY A 224 8.40 -10.00 23.56
C GLY A 224 7.35 -9.14 24.26
N ALA A 225 7.01 -7.99 23.69
CA ALA A 225 5.96 -7.09 24.19
C ALA A 225 4.58 -7.32 23.53
N TYR A 226 4.45 -8.35 22.67
CA TYR A 226 3.23 -8.63 21.93
C TYR A 226 2.40 -9.72 22.60
N PRO A 227 1.15 -9.45 23.05
CA PRO A 227 0.27 -10.48 23.57
C PRO A 227 -0.23 -11.40 22.44
N THR A 228 -0.06 -12.71 22.60
CA THR A 228 -0.39 -13.68 21.53
C THR A 228 -1.87 -13.70 21.18
N GLU A 229 -2.75 -13.40 22.15
CA GLU A 229 -4.19 -13.21 21.93
C GLU A 229 -4.49 -12.10 20.91
N MET A 230 -3.61 -11.11 20.77
CA MET A 230 -3.78 -10.04 19.81
C MET A 230 -3.61 -10.52 18.36
N THR A 231 -3.06 -11.72 18.14
CA THR A 231 -2.96 -12.29 16.79
C THR A 231 -4.36 -12.42 16.18
N GLU A 232 -5.29 -13.08 16.88
CA GLU A 232 -6.66 -13.23 16.40
C GLU A 232 -7.35 -11.86 16.22
N HIS A 233 -7.15 -10.95 17.17
CA HIS A 233 -7.70 -9.60 17.11
C HIS A 233 -7.24 -8.84 15.85
N VAL A 234 -5.95 -8.94 15.47
CA VAL A 234 -5.45 -8.32 14.23
C VAL A 234 -6.23 -8.82 13.02
N PHE A 235 -6.40 -10.14 12.88
CA PHE A 235 -7.14 -10.71 11.74
C PHE A 235 -8.61 -10.34 11.76
N ARG A 236 -9.22 -10.24 12.95
CA ARG A 236 -10.62 -9.83 13.12
C ARG A 236 -10.83 -8.38 12.71
N SER A 237 -10.00 -7.48 13.23
CA SER A 237 -10.04 -6.05 12.91
C SER A 237 -9.73 -5.80 11.43
N LEU A 238 -8.80 -6.56 10.86
CA LEU A 238 -8.49 -6.49 9.43
C LEU A 238 -9.67 -6.97 8.57
N ALA A 239 -10.29 -8.12 8.87
CA ALA A 239 -11.44 -8.63 8.13
C ALA A 239 -12.60 -7.62 8.11
N GLN A 240 -12.86 -7.00 9.26
CA GLN A 240 -13.88 -5.97 9.43
C GLN A 240 -13.60 -4.71 8.62
N SER A 241 -12.43 -4.12 8.81
CA SER A 241 -12.05 -2.84 8.19
C SER A 241 -11.83 -2.94 6.68
N LEU A 242 -11.27 -4.05 6.21
CA LEU A 242 -11.09 -4.35 4.79
C LEU A 242 -12.40 -4.74 4.08
N GLY A 243 -13.38 -5.24 4.84
CA GLY A 243 -14.58 -5.86 4.28
C GLY A 243 -14.26 -7.18 3.56
N ALA A 244 -13.49 -8.06 4.21
CA ALA A 244 -13.05 -9.33 3.65
C ALA A 244 -13.48 -10.50 4.52
N SER A 245 -13.72 -11.65 3.89
CA SER A 245 -13.84 -12.92 4.60
C SER A 245 -12.45 -13.55 4.68
N ILE A 246 -11.95 -13.78 5.88
CA ILE A 246 -10.62 -14.33 6.16
C ILE A 246 -10.79 -15.61 6.98
N HIS A 247 -10.16 -16.70 6.56
CA HIS A 247 -10.12 -17.94 7.32
C HIS A 247 -8.67 -18.27 7.58
N VAL A 248 -8.32 -18.55 8.84
CA VAL A 248 -6.96 -18.88 9.27
C VAL A 248 -7.00 -20.13 10.13
N SER A 249 -6.14 -21.08 9.80
CA SER A 249 -5.87 -22.28 10.61
C SER A 249 -4.37 -22.46 10.71
N VAL A 250 -3.82 -22.59 11.93
CA VAL A 250 -2.37 -22.77 12.12
C VAL A 250 -2.06 -23.87 13.11
N LYS A 251 -1.09 -24.72 12.75
CA LYS A 251 -0.50 -25.74 13.61
C LYS A 251 1.00 -25.46 13.73
N GLY A 252 1.60 -25.83 14.86
CA GLY A 252 3.02 -25.67 15.14
C GLY A 252 3.32 -25.75 16.64
N GLU A 253 4.60 -25.94 16.97
CA GLU A 253 5.06 -26.06 18.36
C GLU A 253 5.46 -24.70 18.93
N ASN A 254 6.11 -23.86 18.12
CA ASN A 254 6.58 -22.55 18.54
C ASN A 254 5.56 -21.44 18.21
N ASP A 255 5.15 -20.67 19.23
CA ASP A 255 4.17 -19.58 19.07
C ASP A 255 4.67 -18.43 18.20
N HIS A 256 5.97 -18.13 18.21
CA HIS A 256 6.57 -17.18 17.26
C HIS A 256 6.37 -17.69 15.83
N HIS A 257 6.72 -18.95 15.57
CA HIS A 257 6.62 -19.53 14.23
C HIS A 257 5.17 -19.54 13.74
N LYS A 258 4.22 -19.90 14.61
CA LYS A 258 2.79 -19.86 14.28
C LYS A 258 2.32 -18.45 13.93
N THR A 259 2.64 -17.45 14.76
CA THR A 259 2.24 -16.06 14.49
C THR A 259 2.84 -15.57 13.19
N GLU A 260 4.16 -15.72 13.00
CA GLU A 260 4.83 -15.28 11.78
C GLU A 260 4.32 -15.99 10.52
N ALA A 261 4.03 -17.29 10.61
CA ALA A 261 3.43 -18.05 9.52
C ALA A 261 2.06 -17.48 9.12
N CYS A 262 1.21 -17.10 10.07
CA CYS A 262 -0.08 -16.46 9.78
C CYS A 262 0.09 -15.11 9.02
N PHE A 263 1.02 -14.25 9.45
CA PHE A 263 1.25 -12.95 8.80
C PHE A 263 1.90 -13.10 7.42
N LYS A 264 2.83 -14.04 7.24
CA LYS A 264 3.39 -14.38 5.92
C LYS A 264 2.32 -14.94 4.97
N ALA A 265 1.46 -15.82 5.47
CA ALA A 265 0.34 -16.37 4.71
C ALA A 265 -0.65 -15.28 4.30
N LEU A 266 -0.91 -14.30 5.18
CA LEU A 266 -1.72 -13.12 4.86
C LEU A 266 -1.12 -12.32 3.71
N GLY A 267 0.18 -11.99 3.78
CA GLY A 267 0.89 -11.30 2.70
C GLY A 267 0.75 -12.06 1.37
N ARG A 268 1.05 -13.37 1.36
CA ARG A 268 0.93 -14.19 0.14
C ARG A 268 -0.48 -14.25 -0.43
N ALA A 269 -1.49 -14.43 0.43
CA ALA A 269 -2.87 -14.48 0.00
C ALA A 269 -3.34 -13.14 -0.56
N LEU A 270 -2.95 -12.02 0.07
CA LEU A 270 -3.19 -10.67 -0.46
C LEU A 270 -2.51 -10.50 -1.83
N ARG A 271 -1.23 -10.88 -1.98
CA ARG A 271 -0.50 -10.78 -3.26
C ARG A 271 -1.25 -11.43 -4.41
N GLN A 272 -1.78 -12.63 -4.17
CA GLN A 272 -2.60 -13.34 -5.14
C GLN A 272 -3.91 -12.56 -5.37
N ALA A 273 -4.68 -12.30 -4.31
CA ALA A 273 -6.01 -11.72 -4.40
C ALA A 273 -6.07 -10.32 -5.02
N VAL A 274 -5.03 -9.50 -4.86
CA VAL A 274 -4.97 -8.13 -5.39
C VAL A 274 -4.36 -8.03 -6.79
N ARG A 275 -3.86 -9.13 -7.37
CA ARG A 275 -3.26 -9.13 -8.71
C ARG A 275 -4.31 -8.79 -9.77
N ILE A 276 -3.98 -7.93 -10.74
CA ILE A 276 -4.86 -7.65 -11.88
C ILE A 276 -4.72 -8.79 -12.90
N GLU A 277 -5.83 -9.40 -13.29
CA GLU A 277 -5.94 -10.49 -14.28
C GLU A 277 -6.88 -10.15 -15.44
N GLY A 278 -7.51 -8.96 -15.45
CA GLY A 278 -8.34 -8.46 -16.55
C GLY A 278 -9.05 -7.16 -16.20
N ASP A 279 -10.09 -6.80 -16.97
CA ASP A 279 -10.81 -5.52 -16.81
C ASP A 279 -12.23 -5.67 -16.20
N ALA A 280 -12.67 -6.90 -16.01
CA ALA A 280 -14.00 -7.25 -15.51
C ALA A 280 -14.04 -7.30 -13.97
N THR A 281 -15.18 -6.96 -13.38
CA THR A 281 -15.43 -7.18 -11.96
C THR A 281 -15.53 -8.69 -11.69
N PRO A 282 -14.75 -9.28 -10.77
CA PRO A 282 -14.75 -10.72 -10.51
C PRO A 282 -15.96 -11.14 -9.64
N SER A 283 -17.17 -10.86 -10.11
CA SER A 283 -18.44 -11.12 -9.40
C SER A 283 -19.56 -11.45 -10.40
N THR A 284 -20.25 -12.57 -10.18
CA THR A 284 -21.45 -12.93 -10.96
C THR A 284 -22.62 -11.98 -10.73
N LYS A 285 -22.60 -11.21 -9.64
CA LYS A 285 -23.58 -10.15 -9.33
C LYS A 285 -23.27 -8.83 -10.06
N GLY A 286 -22.17 -8.74 -10.79
CA GLY A 286 -21.72 -7.53 -11.48
C GLY A 286 -21.13 -6.44 -10.56
N MET A 287 -21.16 -6.62 -9.24
CA MET A 287 -20.65 -5.66 -8.26
C MET A 287 -20.01 -6.33 -7.03
N LEU A 288 -19.11 -5.60 -6.37
CA LEU A 288 -18.49 -5.89 -5.08
C LEU A 288 -18.62 -4.64 -4.18
N ALA A 289 -18.83 -4.83 -2.87
CA ALA A 289 -19.00 -3.76 -1.88
C ALA A 289 -17.68 -3.35 -1.19
#